data_AF-A0A024VC64-F1
#
_entry.id   AF-A0A024VC64-F1
#
_cell.length_a   1.000
_cell.length_b   1.000
_cell.length_c   1.000
_cell.angle_alpha   90.00
_cell.angle_beta   90.00
_cell.angle_gamma   90.00
#
_symmetry.space_group_name_H-M   'P 1'
#
loop_
_entity.id
_entity.type
_entity.pdbx_description
1 polymer ?
#
loop_
_entity_poly.entity_id
_entity_poly.type
_entity_poly.pdbx_seq_one_letter_code
_entity_poly.pdbx_strand_id
1 'polypeptide(L)'
;MVKFSKQTQQRFEEYDERMKTTRQKCKDQCDKEIQKIILKDKLEKQMEQQLTTLETKITTEDIPTCFCEKSLADKTEKFCLNCGVNVGGGVLQASGLLGGIGAVAVHVWKPLALKAAIAAALEANNANILAAAIKAGNAHGMKIVIYYLKDWGVDIFCSEIFESILKISHYSKVKDFAAAIINKHGEICAMSASGENPMCLPFDIALHLRDAGGNKIGPPASHAIPQMINNLVGEATQGAAEVAKKASESATAEITEKQTALIEAGFNSSITSINASIIAILIIVLIMVIIYLILRYRRKKKMKKKLQYIKLLEE
;
A
#
# COMPACT_ATOMS: atom_id res chain seq x y z
N MET A 1 -40.30 58.03 -4.08
CA MET A 1 -39.82 57.36 -2.85
C MET A 1 -39.79 55.82 -2.92
N VAL A 2 -40.66 55.14 -3.67
CA VAL A 2 -40.74 53.66 -3.68
C VAL A 2 -39.56 52.95 -4.39
N LYS A 3 -38.91 53.59 -5.38
CA LYS A 3 -37.80 52.98 -6.14
C LYS A 3 -36.50 52.87 -5.34
N PHE A 4 -36.27 53.80 -4.41
CA PHE A 4 -35.05 53.84 -3.60
C PHE A 4 -35.06 52.78 -2.48
N SER A 5 -36.22 52.50 -1.86
CA SER A 5 -36.31 51.49 -0.79
C SER A 5 -36.11 50.05 -1.29
N LYS A 6 -36.60 49.74 -2.50
CA LYS A 6 -36.36 48.42 -3.14
C LYS A 6 -34.88 48.18 -3.42
N GLN A 7 -34.15 49.22 -3.81
CA GLN A 7 -32.74 49.10 -4.19
C GLN A 7 -31.83 48.96 -2.95
N THR A 8 -32.17 49.59 -1.83
CA THR A 8 -31.48 49.35 -0.55
C THR A 8 -31.79 47.96 0.01
N GLN A 9 -33.04 47.50 -0.08
CA GLN A 9 -33.44 46.18 0.42
C GLN A 9 -32.72 45.03 -0.31
N GLN A 10 -32.57 45.10 -1.64
CA GLN A 10 -31.80 44.12 -2.39
C GLN A 10 -30.31 44.06 -2.00
N ARG A 11 -29.68 45.21 -1.71
CA ARG A 11 -28.28 45.22 -1.24
C ARG A 11 -28.11 44.58 0.13
N PHE A 12 -29.10 44.72 1.02
CA PHE A 12 -29.03 44.09 2.33
C PHE A 12 -29.17 42.57 2.24
N GLU A 13 -30.10 42.05 1.42
CA GLU A 13 -30.20 40.60 1.15
C GLU A 13 -28.92 40.04 0.50
N GLU A 14 -28.34 40.76 -0.45
CA GLU A 14 -27.10 40.34 -1.14
C GLU A 14 -25.86 40.43 -0.23
N TYR A 15 -25.87 41.31 0.78
CA TYR A 15 -24.83 41.37 1.81
C TYR A 15 -24.97 40.23 2.83
N ASP A 16 -26.21 39.89 3.22
CA ASP A 16 -26.49 38.83 4.18
C ASP A 16 -26.17 37.43 3.61
N GLU A 17 -26.48 37.19 2.33
CA GLU A 17 -26.12 35.95 1.64
C GLU A 17 -24.59 35.79 1.46
N ARG A 18 -23.87 36.88 1.18
CA ARG A 18 -22.40 36.86 1.19
C ARG A 18 -21.84 36.59 2.58
N MET A 19 -22.43 37.15 3.63
CA MET A 19 -22.04 36.89 5.02
C MET A 19 -22.22 35.42 5.40
N LYS A 20 -23.37 34.81 5.06
CA LYS A 20 -23.64 33.39 5.32
C LYS A 20 -22.66 32.48 4.58
N THR A 21 -22.46 32.69 3.29
CA THR A 21 -21.54 31.87 2.47
C THR A 21 -20.09 31.96 2.94
N THR A 22 -19.65 33.13 3.41
CA THR A 22 -18.29 33.32 3.93
C THR A 22 -18.11 32.64 5.30
N ARG A 23 -19.13 32.70 6.18
CA ARG A 23 -19.12 31.96 7.46
C ARG A 23 -19.13 30.45 7.28
N GLN A 24 -19.87 29.94 6.29
CA GLN A 24 -19.90 28.50 5.98
C GLN A 24 -18.52 28.01 5.55
N LYS A 25 -17.85 28.73 4.64
CA LYS A 25 -16.48 28.39 4.19
C LYS A 25 -15.46 28.39 5.32
N CYS A 26 -15.55 29.32 6.27
CA CYS A 26 -14.68 29.33 7.45
C CYS A 26 -14.95 28.14 8.39
N LYS A 27 -16.21 27.73 8.58
CA LYS A 27 -16.54 26.52 9.35
C LYS A 27 -16.00 25.26 8.68
N ASP A 28 -16.19 25.12 7.37
CA ASP A 28 -15.71 23.95 6.62
C ASP A 28 -14.18 23.86 6.64
N GLN A 29 -13.48 25.00 6.56
CA GLN A 29 -12.02 25.06 6.72
C GLN A 29 -11.58 24.67 8.13
N CYS A 30 -12.29 25.16 9.16
CA CYS A 30 -11.96 24.86 10.55
C CYS A 30 -12.21 23.37 10.87
N ASP A 31 -13.31 22.78 10.40
CA ASP A 31 -13.60 21.36 10.58
C ASP A 31 -12.57 20.48 9.84
N LYS A 32 -12.10 20.91 8.67
CA LYS A 32 -11.04 20.22 7.92
C LYS A 32 -9.69 20.28 8.62
N GLU A 33 -9.33 21.41 9.22
CA GLU A 33 -8.11 21.57 10.03
C GLU A 33 -8.20 20.72 11.31
N ILE A 34 -9.34 20.72 12.00
CA ILE A 34 -9.58 19.90 13.20
C ILE A 34 -9.49 18.41 12.88
N GLN A 35 -10.12 17.94 11.79
CA GLN A 35 -9.99 16.55 11.32
C GLN A 35 -8.53 16.18 11.05
N LYS A 36 -7.74 17.09 10.46
CA LYS A 36 -6.31 16.89 10.18
C LYS A 36 -5.49 16.80 11.48
N ILE A 37 -5.81 17.61 12.49
CA ILE A 37 -5.17 17.56 13.81
C ILE A 37 -5.50 16.25 14.54
N ILE A 38 -6.77 15.81 14.51
CA ILE A 38 -7.20 14.54 15.13
C ILE A 38 -6.51 13.34 14.47
N LEU A 39 -6.42 13.32 13.13
CA LEU A 39 -5.71 12.28 12.39
C LEU A 39 -4.21 12.26 12.72
N LYS A 40 -3.60 13.44 12.88
CA LYS A 40 -2.19 13.56 13.24
C LYS A 40 -1.91 13.04 14.66
N ASP A 41 -2.73 13.42 15.63
CA ASP A 41 -2.62 12.98 17.03
C ASP A 41 -2.84 11.47 17.16
N LYS A 42 -3.73 10.89 16.34
CA LYS A 42 -3.95 9.44 16.30
C LYS A 42 -2.74 8.66 15.76
N LEU A 43 -2.04 9.20 14.74
CA LEU A 43 -0.83 8.59 14.19
C LEU A 43 0.36 8.73 15.15
N GLU A 44 0.52 9.89 15.80
CA GLU A 44 1.57 10.12 16.81
C GLU A 44 1.41 9.15 18.00
N LYS A 45 0.18 8.95 18.50
CA LYS A 45 -0.11 7.95 19.54
C LYS A 45 0.18 6.51 19.12
N GLN A 46 -0.13 6.13 17.86
CA GLN A 46 0.19 4.79 17.36
C GLN A 46 1.70 4.57 17.22
N MET A 47 2.45 5.60 16.84
CA MET A 47 3.91 5.56 16.76
C MET A 47 4.57 5.42 18.13
N GLU A 48 4.14 6.19 19.13
CA GLU A 48 4.65 6.08 20.51
C GLU A 48 4.36 4.71 21.13
N GLN A 49 3.17 4.15 20.89
CA GLN A 49 2.81 2.80 21.34
C GLN A 49 3.68 1.71 20.68
N GLN A 50 3.99 1.84 19.39
CA GLN A 50 4.88 0.89 18.70
C GLN A 50 6.32 0.98 19.23
N LEU A 51 6.83 2.19 19.46
CA LEU A 51 8.18 2.43 20.00
C LEU A 51 8.34 1.85 21.41
N THR A 52 7.38 2.10 22.30
CA THR A 52 7.38 1.55 23.67
C THR A 52 7.20 0.02 23.71
N THR A 53 6.46 -0.55 22.76
CA THR A 53 6.32 -2.01 22.61
C THR A 53 7.59 -2.66 22.05
N LEU A 54 8.37 -1.95 21.22
CA LEU A 54 9.68 -2.41 20.77
C LEU A 54 10.73 -2.35 21.88
N GLU A 55 10.75 -1.29 22.69
CA GLU A 55 11.67 -1.15 23.82
C GLU A 55 11.41 -2.21 24.90
N THR A 56 10.15 -2.54 25.19
CA THR A 56 9.81 -3.58 26.17
C THR A 56 10.09 -5.01 25.71
N LYS A 57 10.24 -5.24 24.39
CA LYS A 57 10.66 -6.54 23.82
C LYS A 57 12.17 -6.74 23.79
N ILE A 58 12.96 -5.72 24.11
CA ILE A 58 14.42 -5.83 24.29
C ILE A 58 14.67 -5.88 25.80
N THR A 59 14.44 -7.04 26.41
CA THR A 59 14.79 -7.28 27.81
C THR A 59 16.30 -7.18 28.01
N THR A 60 16.71 -6.54 29.11
CA THR A 60 18.10 -6.35 29.58
C THR A 60 18.88 -7.66 29.83
N GLU A 61 18.33 -8.82 29.49
CA GLU A 61 18.95 -10.14 29.64
C GLU A 61 19.60 -10.67 28.34
N ASP A 62 19.36 -10.02 27.18
CA ASP A 62 19.97 -10.41 25.89
C ASP A 62 21.26 -9.64 25.55
N ILE A 63 21.85 -8.93 26.52
CA ILE A 63 23.19 -8.33 26.38
C ILE A 63 24.17 -9.24 27.14
N PRO A 64 24.98 -10.07 26.45
CA PRO A 64 25.99 -10.87 27.11
C PRO A 64 27.01 -9.94 27.76
N THR A 65 27.12 -10.05 29.08
CA THR A 65 28.21 -9.49 29.88
C THR A 65 29.55 -9.94 29.30
N CYS A 66 30.24 -9.07 28.59
CA CYS A 66 31.63 -9.30 28.20
C CYS A 66 32.55 -8.45 29.07
N PHE A 67 33.10 -9.14 30.06
CA PHE A 67 34.27 -8.80 30.85
C PHE A 67 35.43 -8.38 29.92
N CYS A 68 35.98 -7.18 30.07
CA CYS A 68 37.34 -6.85 29.63
C CYS A 68 37.86 -5.61 30.37
N GLU A 69 38.76 -5.90 31.30
CA GLU A 69 39.48 -5.00 32.17
C GLU A 69 40.49 -4.13 31.39
N LYS A 70 40.46 -2.82 31.67
CA LYS A 70 41.55 -1.82 31.59
C LYS A 70 42.33 -1.51 30.29
N SER A 71 42.01 -2.02 29.09
CA SER A 71 42.83 -1.70 27.88
C SER A 71 42.12 -0.98 26.70
N LEU A 72 40.89 -0.49 26.87
CA LEU A 72 40.09 0.06 25.75
C LEU A 72 40.08 1.58 25.58
N ALA A 73 40.66 2.36 26.49
CA ALA A 73 40.73 3.82 26.32
C ALA A 73 41.72 4.25 25.22
N ASP A 74 42.81 3.50 25.04
CA ASP A 74 43.87 3.87 24.08
C ASP A 74 43.58 3.40 22.63
N LYS A 75 42.61 2.47 22.45
CA LYS A 75 42.29 1.88 21.13
C LYS A 75 40.97 2.35 20.52
N THR A 76 40.03 2.85 21.33
CA THR A 76 38.74 3.39 20.83
C THR A 76 38.88 4.80 20.26
N GLU A 77 39.83 5.59 20.75
CA GLU A 77 40.15 6.90 20.16
C GLU A 77 40.75 6.73 18.75
N LYS A 78 41.56 5.69 18.53
CA LYS A 78 42.18 5.40 17.23
C LYS A 78 41.20 4.84 16.19
N PHE A 79 40.14 4.15 16.61
CA PHE A 79 39.11 3.61 15.69
C PHE A 79 38.05 4.67 15.32
N CYS A 80 37.69 5.56 16.25
CA CYS A 80 36.85 6.73 15.95
C CYS A 80 37.56 7.72 15.00
N LEU A 81 38.88 7.90 15.15
CA LEU A 81 39.69 8.68 14.20
C LEU A 81 39.77 8.02 12.81
N ASN A 82 39.77 6.68 12.70
CA ASN A 82 39.90 6.00 11.42
C ASN A 82 38.58 5.87 10.63
N CYS A 83 37.42 5.87 11.29
CA CYS A 83 36.12 5.92 10.60
C CYS A 83 35.85 7.32 10.00
N GLY A 84 36.52 8.36 10.51
CA GLY A 84 36.51 9.72 9.94
C GLY A 84 37.57 10.01 8.88
N VAL A 85 38.61 9.16 8.73
CA VAL A 85 39.79 9.48 7.87
C VAL A 85 39.93 8.55 6.65
N ASN A 86 39.24 7.40 6.58
CA ASN A 86 39.36 6.49 5.43
C ASN A 86 38.26 6.60 4.36
N VAL A 87 37.41 7.64 4.42
CA VAL A 87 36.59 8.08 3.28
C VAL A 87 36.97 9.53 2.95
N GLY A 88 38.17 9.69 2.38
CA GLY A 88 38.62 10.87 1.63
C GLY A 88 38.66 12.19 2.40
N GLY A 89 39.79 12.45 3.06
CA GLY A 89 40.00 13.59 3.94
C GLY A 89 40.01 14.98 3.30
N GLY A 90 39.78 15.98 4.15
CA GLY A 90 39.87 17.40 3.81
C GLY A 90 39.25 18.35 4.84
N VAL A 91 39.84 18.42 6.04
CA VAL A 91 39.82 19.59 6.94
C VAL A 91 38.42 20.15 7.29
N LEU A 92 37.75 19.58 8.30
CA LEU A 92 36.76 20.33 9.07
C LEU A 92 37.49 21.17 10.12
N GLN A 93 38.12 22.25 9.66
CA GLN A 93 38.32 23.40 10.52
C GLN A 93 36.95 23.94 10.87
N ALA A 94 36.71 24.06 12.17
CA ALA A 94 35.56 24.72 12.75
C ALA A 94 35.45 26.15 12.20
N SER A 95 34.58 26.37 11.21
CA SER A 95 33.90 27.62 10.87
C SER A 95 33.26 27.49 9.49
N GLY A 96 31.97 27.14 9.45
CA GLY A 96 31.27 27.10 8.18
C GLY A 96 29.91 26.42 8.24
N LEU A 97 28.87 27.25 8.35
CA LEU A 97 27.53 27.00 7.80
C LEU A 97 26.68 25.87 8.40
N LEU A 98 25.75 26.29 9.26
CA LEU A 98 24.34 25.89 9.18
C LEU A 98 23.94 25.54 7.74
N GLY A 99 23.74 24.25 7.43
CA GLY A 99 23.23 23.85 6.12
C GLY A 99 23.42 22.39 5.70
N GLY A 100 24.31 21.61 6.33
CA GLY A 100 24.68 20.29 5.79
C GLY A 100 24.13 19.04 6.49
N ILE A 101 23.81 19.09 7.78
CA ILE A 101 23.60 17.87 8.58
C ILE A 101 22.16 17.33 8.50
N GLY A 102 21.19 18.17 8.12
CA GLY A 102 19.78 17.76 7.98
C GLY A 102 19.49 16.86 6.78
N ALA A 103 20.39 16.80 5.79
CA ALA A 103 20.20 16.00 4.59
C ALA A 103 20.60 14.53 4.84
N VAL A 104 21.83 14.29 5.30
CA VAL A 104 22.45 12.95 5.34
C VAL A 104 21.74 11.98 6.30
N ALA A 105 21.16 12.46 7.41
CA ALA A 105 20.38 11.62 8.33
C ALA A 105 18.97 11.30 7.82
N VAL A 106 18.32 12.23 7.11
CA VAL A 106 16.95 12.05 6.59
C VAL A 106 16.91 11.06 5.42
N HIS A 107 17.98 10.99 4.63
CA HIS A 107 18.07 10.07 3.48
C HIS A 107 18.10 8.58 3.87
N VAL A 108 18.61 8.25 5.07
CA VAL A 108 18.63 6.86 5.58
C VAL A 108 17.31 6.49 6.26
N TRP A 109 16.63 7.45 6.89
CA TRP A 109 15.39 7.20 7.63
C TRP A 109 14.16 7.04 6.73
N LYS A 110 14.09 7.79 5.63
CA LYS A 110 12.98 7.72 4.67
C LYS A 110 12.74 6.30 4.11
N PRO A 111 13.74 5.56 3.60
CA PRO A 111 13.52 4.20 3.11
C PRO A 111 13.18 3.20 4.23
N LEU A 112 13.74 3.37 5.43
CA LEU A 112 13.42 2.52 6.58
C LEU A 112 11.96 2.69 7.01
N ALA A 113 11.49 3.94 7.13
CA ALA A 113 10.12 4.27 7.49
C ALA A 113 9.11 3.79 6.42
N LEU A 114 9.45 3.95 5.13
CA LEU A 114 8.65 3.41 4.03
C LEU A 114 8.52 1.89 4.11
N LYS A 115 9.63 1.18 4.35
CA LYS A 115 9.62 -0.29 4.47
C LYS A 115 8.75 -0.76 5.63
N ALA A 116 8.85 -0.12 6.79
CA ALA A 116 8.03 -0.47 7.97
C ALA A 116 6.53 -0.21 7.73
N ALA A 117 6.17 0.93 7.13
CA ALA A 117 4.79 1.28 6.86
C ALA A 117 4.14 0.35 5.81
N ILE A 118 4.87 0.00 4.75
CA ILE A 118 4.42 -0.96 3.74
C ILE A 118 4.20 -2.34 4.38
N ALA A 119 5.13 -2.80 5.23
CA ALA A 119 4.99 -4.08 5.92
C ALA A 119 3.71 -4.13 6.78
N ALA A 120 3.47 -3.09 7.59
CA ALA A 120 2.26 -3.00 8.41
C ALA A 120 0.97 -2.94 7.55
N ALA A 121 1.01 -2.24 6.42
CA ALA A 121 -0.14 -2.17 5.51
C ALA A 121 -0.44 -3.51 4.83
N LEU A 122 0.58 -4.28 4.47
CA LEU A 122 0.41 -5.62 3.91
C LEU A 122 -0.14 -6.59 4.96
N GLU A 123 0.36 -6.52 6.20
CA GLU A 123 -0.16 -7.33 7.30
C GLU A 123 -1.65 -7.03 7.58
N ALA A 124 -2.01 -5.75 7.64
CA ALA A 124 -3.42 -5.33 7.83
C ALA A 124 -4.33 -5.77 6.66
N ASN A 125 -3.80 -5.88 5.45
CA ASN A 125 -4.56 -6.29 4.26
C ASN A 125 -4.39 -7.76 3.89
N ASN A 126 -3.67 -8.55 4.68
CA ASN A 126 -3.35 -9.94 4.37
C ASN A 126 -4.61 -10.78 4.08
N ALA A 127 -5.67 -10.61 4.88
CA ALA A 127 -6.95 -11.29 4.66
C ALA A 127 -7.60 -10.91 3.32
N ASN A 128 -7.51 -9.65 2.91
CA ASN A 128 -8.06 -9.17 1.64
C ASN A 128 -7.25 -9.70 0.44
N ILE A 129 -5.92 -9.71 0.57
CA ILE A 129 -5.00 -10.26 -0.44
C ILE A 129 -5.30 -11.75 -0.64
N LEU A 130 -5.38 -12.51 0.45
CA LEU A 130 -5.67 -13.94 0.42
C LEU A 130 -7.08 -14.22 -0.13
N ALA A 131 -8.08 -13.42 0.23
CA ALA A 131 -9.43 -13.55 -0.31
C ALA A 131 -9.47 -13.29 -1.83
N ALA A 132 -8.77 -12.26 -2.31
CA ALA A 132 -8.64 -11.96 -3.74
C ALA A 132 -7.94 -13.12 -4.49
N ALA A 133 -6.87 -13.65 -3.90
CA ALA A 133 -6.12 -14.78 -4.45
C ALA A 133 -6.97 -16.06 -4.55
N ILE A 134 -7.66 -16.44 -3.48
CA ILE A 134 -8.57 -17.60 -3.47
C ILE A 134 -9.69 -17.40 -4.49
N LYS A 135 -10.30 -16.21 -4.54
CA LYS A 135 -11.38 -15.92 -5.49
C LYS A 135 -10.90 -16.06 -6.95
N ALA A 136 -9.74 -15.49 -7.28
CA ALA A 136 -9.17 -15.54 -8.62
C ALA A 136 -8.74 -16.97 -9.00
N GLY A 137 -8.03 -17.66 -8.09
CA GLY A 137 -7.60 -19.04 -8.28
C GLY A 137 -8.78 -19.97 -8.45
N ASN A 138 -9.80 -19.87 -7.59
CA ASN A 138 -10.99 -20.70 -7.67
C ASN A 138 -11.78 -20.46 -8.96
N ALA A 139 -11.93 -19.21 -9.39
CA ALA A 139 -12.58 -18.89 -10.66
C ALA A 139 -11.84 -19.50 -11.85
N HIS A 140 -10.50 -19.52 -11.82
CA HIS A 140 -9.70 -20.16 -12.86
C HIS A 140 -9.76 -21.69 -12.81
N GLY A 141 -9.64 -22.28 -11.61
CA GLY A 141 -9.82 -23.72 -11.42
C GLY A 141 -11.19 -24.20 -11.90
N MET A 142 -12.24 -23.40 -11.70
CA MET A 142 -13.58 -23.69 -12.22
C MET A 142 -13.63 -23.68 -13.75
N LYS A 143 -12.94 -22.74 -14.41
CA LYS A 143 -12.86 -22.72 -15.88
C LYS A 143 -12.21 -23.98 -16.43
N ILE A 144 -11.14 -24.45 -15.78
CA ILE A 144 -10.47 -25.71 -16.14
C ILE A 144 -11.43 -26.89 -15.97
N VAL A 145 -12.09 -26.98 -14.81
CA VAL A 145 -13.08 -28.04 -14.54
C VAL A 145 -14.19 -28.05 -15.60
N ILE A 146 -14.77 -26.89 -15.91
CA ILE A 146 -15.83 -26.78 -16.92
C ILE A 146 -15.34 -27.22 -18.30
N TYR A 147 -14.11 -26.84 -18.68
CA TYR A 147 -13.54 -27.22 -19.96
C TYR A 147 -13.44 -28.74 -20.11
N TYR A 148 -12.85 -29.42 -19.13
CA TYR A 148 -12.69 -30.88 -19.18
C TYR A 148 -14.02 -31.63 -19.05
N LEU A 149 -14.96 -31.14 -18.24
CA LEU A 149 -16.27 -31.78 -18.14
C LEU A 149 -17.05 -31.74 -19.46
N LYS A 150 -16.88 -30.68 -20.26
CA LYS A 150 -17.46 -30.60 -21.62
C LYS A 150 -16.75 -31.51 -22.60
N ASP A 151 -15.43 -31.60 -22.51
CA ASP A 151 -14.63 -32.54 -23.32
C ASP A 151 -15.07 -34.00 -23.07
N TRP A 152 -15.37 -34.33 -21.81
CA TRP A 152 -15.90 -35.63 -21.41
C TRP A 152 -17.41 -35.82 -21.68
N GLY A 153 -18.07 -34.83 -22.29
CA GLY A 153 -19.49 -34.88 -22.63
C GLY A 153 -20.45 -34.88 -21.42
N VAL A 154 -19.99 -34.49 -20.23
CA VAL A 154 -20.82 -34.47 -19.01
C VAL A 154 -21.96 -33.45 -19.13
N ASP A 155 -21.78 -32.38 -19.89
CA ASP A 155 -22.84 -31.41 -20.19
C ASP A 155 -23.97 -31.99 -21.06
N ILE A 156 -23.62 -32.91 -21.97
CA ILE A 156 -24.56 -33.57 -22.88
C ILE A 156 -25.26 -34.75 -22.20
N PHE A 157 -24.49 -35.67 -21.60
CA PHE A 157 -25.02 -36.92 -21.06
C PHE A 157 -25.54 -36.78 -19.61
N CYS A 158 -25.02 -35.82 -18.85
CA CYS A 158 -25.28 -35.65 -17.43
C CYS A 158 -25.66 -34.20 -17.10
N SER A 159 -26.56 -33.59 -17.88
CA SER A 159 -26.86 -32.15 -17.80
C SER A 159 -27.27 -31.67 -16.39
N GLU A 160 -28.08 -32.45 -15.66
CA GLU A 160 -28.48 -32.10 -14.28
C GLU A 160 -27.29 -32.06 -13.30
N ILE A 161 -26.34 -32.98 -13.47
CA ILE A 161 -25.11 -33.04 -12.68
C ILE A 161 -24.21 -31.87 -13.06
N PHE A 162 -24.07 -31.59 -14.35
CA PHE A 162 -23.29 -30.45 -14.84
C PHE A 162 -23.82 -29.12 -14.27
N GLU A 163 -25.14 -28.89 -14.32
CA GLU A 163 -25.78 -27.73 -13.72
C GLU A 163 -25.55 -27.62 -12.20
N SER A 164 -25.46 -28.75 -11.51
CA SER A 164 -25.13 -28.80 -10.09
C SER A 164 -23.66 -28.46 -9.82
N ILE A 165 -22.75 -28.91 -10.69
CA ILE A 165 -21.32 -28.59 -10.65
C ILE A 165 -21.09 -27.09 -10.87
N LEU A 166 -21.83 -26.44 -11.78
CA LEU A 166 -21.71 -24.99 -12.01
C LEU A 166 -22.02 -24.14 -10.77
N LYS A 167 -22.78 -24.69 -9.81
CA LYS A 167 -23.21 -24.00 -8.58
C LYS A 167 -22.26 -24.22 -7.40
N ILE A 168 -21.19 -25.01 -7.55
CA ILE A 168 -20.30 -25.31 -6.43
C ILE A 168 -19.47 -24.10 -6.03
N SER A 169 -19.23 -23.99 -4.72
CA SER A 169 -18.45 -22.87 -4.17
C SER A 169 -16.95 -22.97 -4.49
N HIS A 170 -16.43 -24.17 -4.73
CA HIS A 170 -15.00 -24.41 -4.94
C HIS A 170 -14.76 -25.55 -5.95
N TYR A 171 -13.85 -25.36 -6.90
CA TYR A 171 -13.60 -26.33 -7.98
C TYR A 171 -13.25 -27.74 -7.46
N SER A 172 -12.55 -27.86 -6.33
CA SER A 172 -12.16 -29.16 -5.76
C SER A 172 -13.34 -30.03 -5.31
N LYS A 173 -14.54 -29.45 -5.13
CA LYS A 173 -15.76 -30.19 -4.79
C LYS A 173 -16.30 -31.01 -5.96
N VAL A 174 -15.77 -30.84 -7.17
CA VAL A 174 -16.14 -31.66 -8.33
C VAL A 174 -15.95 -33.16 -8.06
N LYS A 175 -15.00 -33.54 -7.19
CA LYS A 175 -14.77 -34.93 -6.77
C LYS A 175 -16.01 -35.59 -6.14
N ASP A 176 -16.86 -34.80 -5.48
CA ASP A 176 -18.04 -35.30 -4.78
C ASP A 176 -19.12 -35.77 -5.78
N PHE A 177 -19.01 -35.37 -7.05
CA PHE A 177 -19.92 -35.76 -8.13
C PHE A 177 -19.48 -37.05 -8.85
N ALA A 178 -18.32 -37.62 -8.52
CA ALA A 178 -17.82 -38.83 -9.18
C ALA A 178 -18.82 -39.99 -9.10
N ALA A 179 -19.40 -40.23 -7.92
CA ALA A 179 -20.42 -41.27 -7.72
C ALA A 179 -21.69 -41.01 -8.54
N ALA A 180 -22.13 -39.75 -8.62
CA ALA A 180 -23.31 -39.38 -9.40
C ALA A 180 -23.09 -39.60 -10.90
N ILE A 181 -21.90 -39.27 -11.42
CA ILE A 181 -21.52 -39.49 -12.81
C ILE A 181 -21.44 -40.99 -13.12
N ILE A 182 -20.86 -41.80 -12.21
CA ILE A 182 -20.82 -43.26 -12.35
C ILE A 182 -22.23 -43.85 -12.39
N ASN A 183 -23.13 -43.40 -11.52
CA ASN A 183 -24.51 -43.89 -11.51
C ASN A 183 -25.24 -43.54 -12.81
N LYS A 184 -25.10 -42.30 -13.31
CA LYS A 184 -25.69 -41.90 -14.60
C LYS A 184 -25.09 -42.64 -15.77
N HIS A 185 -23.78 -42.88 -15.76
CA HIS A 185 -23.13 -43.77 -16.73
C HIS A 185 -23.73 -45.17 -16.70
N GLY A 186 -23.91 -45.75 -15.50
CA GLY A 186 -24.56 -47.05 -15.33
C GLY A 186 -26.01 -47.09 -15.84
N GLU A 187 -26.79 -46.04 -15.62
CA GLU A 187 -28.17 -45.92 -16.16
C GLU A 187 -28.18 -45.86 -17.69
N ILE A 188 -27.28 -45.07 -18.30
CA ILE A 188 -27.18 -44.93 -19.76
C ILE A 188 -26.67 -46.24 -20.38
N CYS A 189 -25.71 -46.90 -19.75
CA CYS A 189 -25.07 -48.11 -20.25
C CYS A 189 -25.75 -49.41 -19.83
N ALA A 190 -26.85 -49.35 -19.06
CA ALA A 190 -27.69 -50.52 -18.82
C ALA A 190 -28.30 -51.01 -20.14
N MET A 191 -28.29 -52.34 -20.35
CA MET A 191 -28.81 -52.96 -21.57
C MET A 191 -30.29 -52.58 -21.80
N SER A 192 -30.59 -52.15 -23.02
CA SER A 192 -31.98 -52.05 -23.50
C SER A 192 -32.48 -53.44 -23.92
N ALA A 193 -33.79 -53.65 -23.97
CA ALA A 193 -34.39 -54.91 -24.43
C ALA A 193 -34.01 -55.32 -25.88
N SER A 194 -33.33 -54.43 -26.63
CA SER A 194 -32.94 -54.60 -28.04
C SER A 194 -31.42 -54.58 -28.31
N GLY A 195 -30.55 -54.53 -27.29
CA GLY A 195 -29.08 -54.47 -27.44
C GLY A 195 -28.40 -53.34 -26.66
N GLU A 196 -27.13 -53.04 -27.00
CA GLU A 196 -26.37 -51.91 -26.42
C GLU A 196 -27.11 -50.59 -26.67
N ASN A 197 -27.24 -49.76 -25.63
CA ASN A 197 -27.87 -48.44 -25.73
C ASN A 197 -27.05 -47.56 -26.69
N PRO A 198 -27.66 -46.96 -27.73
CA PRO A 198 -26.94 -46.12 -28.70
C PRO A 198 -26.25 -44.90 -28.08
N MET A 199 -26.63 -44.50 -26.86
CA MET A 199 -25.96 -43.43 -26.12
C MET A 199 -24.76 -43.89 -25.27
N CYS A 200 -24.63 -45.19 -24.99
CA CYS A 200 -23.54 -45.70 -24.15
C CYS A 200 -22.19 -45.65 -24.86
N LEU A 201 -22.12 -46.08 -26.13
CA LEU A 201 -20.87 -46.09 -26.89
C LEU A 201 -20.29 -44.67 -27.09
N PRO A 202 -21.08 -43.65 -27.50
CA PRO A 202 -20.60 -42.27 -27.54
C PRO A 202 -20.11 -41.74 -26.19
N PHE A 203 -20.78 -42.12 -25.09
CA PHE A 203 -20.39 -41.67 -23.76
C PHE A 203 -19.10 -42.36 -23.27
N ASP A 204 -18.94 -43.65 -23.54
CA ASP A 204 -17.69 -44.40 -23.28
C ASP A 204 -16.51 -43.81 -24.08
N ILE A 205 -16.74 -43.37 -25.31
CA ILE A 205 -15.71 -42.71 -26.14
C ILE A 205 -15.36 -41.33 -25.55
N ALA A 206 -16.36 -40.51 -25.17
CA ALA A 206 -16.13 -39.20 -24.56
C ALA A 206 -15.37 -39.28 -23.22
N LEU A 207 -15.64 -40.31 -22.42
CA LEU A 207 -14.93 -40.61 -21.18
C LEU A 207 -13.59 -41.33 -21.39
N HIS A 208 -13.15 -41.52 -22.65
CA HIS A 208 -11.92 -42.25 -23.00
C HIS A 208 -11.86 -43.69 -22.45
N LEU A 209 -13.01 -44.33 -22.23
CA LEU A 209 -13.12 -45.73 -21.81
C LEU A 209 -12.99 -46.68 -23.00
N ARG A 210 -13.40 -46.23 -24.19
CA ARG A 210 -13.32 -46.97 -25.45
C ARG A 210 -12.68 -46.13 -26.56
N ASP A 211 -12.11 -46.82 -27.55
CA ASP A 211 -11.61 -46.19 -28.77
C ASP A 211 -12.73 -45.87 -29.75
N ALA A 212 -12.39 -45.14 -30.82
CA ALA A 212 -13.34 -44.83 -31.90
C ALA A 212 -13.89 -46.10 -32.61
N GLY A 213 -13.25 -47.26 -32.43
CA GLY A 213 -13.70 -48.57 -32.92
C GLY A 213 -14.56 -49.35 -31.91
N GLY A 214 -14.79 -48.82 -30.71
CA GLY A 214 -15.57 -49.45 -29.64
C GLY A 214 -14.81 -50.46 -28.76
N ASN A 215 -13.50 -50.61 -28.95
CA ASN A 215 -12.67 -51.47 -28.11
C ASN A 215 -12.37 -50.78 -26.78
N LYS A 216 -12.30 -51.56 -25.69
CA LYS A 216 -12.01 -51.03 -24.34
C LYS A 216 -10.54 -50.63 -24.24
N ILE A 217 -10.25 -49.38 -23.87
CA ILE A 217 -8.88 -48.86 -23.73
C ILE A 217 -8.37 -48.98 -22.28
N GLY A 218 -9.26 -49.15 -21.30
CA GLY A 218 -8.86 -49.01 -19.90
C GLY A 218 -9.76 -49.71 -18.87
N PRO A 219 -9.59 -49.35 -17.58
CA PRO A 219 -10.39 -49.90 -16.49
C PRO A 219 -11.87 -49.50 -16.64
N PRO A 220 -12.79 -50.21 -15.97
CA PRO A 220 -14.20 -49.88 -16.03
C PRO A 220 -14.47 -48.46 -15.50
N ALA A 221 -15.61 -47.88 -15.92
CA ALA A 221 -16.04 -46.53 -15.57
C ALA A 221 -15.96 -46.23 -14.05
N SER A 222 -16.25 -47.22 -13.22
CA SER A 222 -16.17 -47.12 -11.75
C SER A 222 -14.80 -46.75 -11.21
N HIS A 223 -13.73 -47.07 -11.93
CA HIS A 223 -12.34 -46.76 -11.55
C HIS A 223 -11.76 -45.61 -12.38
N ALA A 224 -12.11 -45.54 -13.67
CA ALA A 224 -11.61 -44.50 -14.56
C ALA A 224 -12.17 -43.11 -14.20
N ILE A 225 -13.47 -42.98 -13.93
CA ILE A 225 -14.11 -41.69 -13.64
C ILE A 225 -13.50 -41.02 -12.39
N PRO A 226 -13.34 -41.71 -11.24
CA PRO A 226 -12.67 -41.10 -10.08
C PRO A 226 -11.22 -40.71 -10.36
N GLN A 227 -10.48 -41.50 -11.14
CA GLN A 227 -9.10 -41.17 -11.50
C GLN A 227 -9.03 -39.91 -12.37
N MET A 228 -9.86 -39.83 -13.40
CA MET A 228 -9.94 -38.64 -14.26
C MET A 228 -10.29 -37.39 -13.46
N ILE A 229 -11.31 -37.47 -12.60
CA ILE A 229 -11.73 -36.32 -11.78
C ILE A 229 -10.62 -35.92 -10.79
N ASN A 230 -9.89 -36.87 -10.20
CA ASN A 230 -8.76 -36.55 -9.33
C ASN A 230 -7.61 -35.87 -10.09
N ASN A 231 -7.28 -36.36 -11.29
CA ASN A 231 -6.28 -35.72 -12.16
C ASN A 231 -6.71 -34.30 -12.55
N LEU A 232 -7.99 -34.12 -12.91
CA LEU A 232 -8.59 -32.82 -13.19
C LEU A 232 -8.49 -31.87 -12.00
N VAL A 233 -8.80 -32.33 -10.78
CA VAL A 233 -8.63 -31.51 -9.57
C VAL A 233 -7.17 -31.15 -9.37
N GLY A 234 -6.23 -32.05 -9.69
CA GLY A 234 -4.79 -31.79 -9.69
C GLY A 234 -4.41 -30.65 -10.66
N GLU A 235 -4.81 -30.76 -11.92
CA GLU A 235 -4.55 -29.74 -12.95
C GLU A 235 -5.21 -28.39 -12.61
N ALA A 236 -6.49 -28.43 -12.19
CA ALA A 236 -7.21 -27.25 -11.75
C ALA A 236 -6.54 -26.59 -10.54
N THR A 237 -5.95 -27.38 -9.63
CA THR A 237 -5.20 -26.85 -8.47
C THR A 237 -3.91 -26.18 -8.91
N GLN A 238 -3.17 -26.76 -9.85
CA GLN A 238 -1.95 -26.15 -10.39
C GLN A 238 -2.27 -24.82 -11.10
N GLY A 239 -3.27 -24.82 -11.98
CA GLY A 239 -3.72 -23.59 -12.65
C GLY A 239 -4.26 -22.54 -11.67
N ALA A 240 -5.04 -22.96 -10.68
CA ALA A 240 -5.57 -22.07 -9.64
C ALA A 240 -4.45 -21.44 -8.79
N ALA A 241 -3.39 -22.19 -8.45
CA ALA A 241 -2.27 -21.70 -7.66
C ALA A 241 -1.51 -20.59 -8.38
N GLU A 242 -1.25 -20.74 -9.68
CA GLU A 242 -0.55 -19.73 -10.49
C GLU A 242 -1.36 -18.43 -10.59
N VAL A 243 -2.67 -18.53 -10.83
CA VAL A 243 -3.55 -17.35 -10.88
C VAL A 243 -3.72 -16.72 -9.50
N ALA A 244 -3.83 -17.51 -8.44
CA ALA A 244 -3.88 -17.02 -7.06
C ALA A 244 -2.60 -16.24 -6.71
N LYS A 245 -1.42 -16.76 -7.09
CA LYS A 245 -0.14 -16.08 -6.89
C LYS A 245 -0.10 -14.73 -7.61
N LYS A 246 -0.47 -14.68 -8.90
CA LYS A 246 -0.55 -13.42 -9.66
C LYS A 246 -1.51 -12.41 -9.05
N ALA A 247 -2.66 -12.88 -8.57
CA ALA A 247 -3.63 -12.01 -7.89
C ALA A 247 -3.09 -11.45 -6.57
N SER A 248 -2.40 -12.27 -5.77
CA SER A 248 -1.70 -11.81 -4.56
C SER A 248 -0.61 -10.79 -4.86
N GLU A 249 0.22 -11.04 -5.88
CA GLU A 249 1.27 -10.12 -6.31
C GLU A 249 0.69 -8.79 -6.79
N SER A 250 -0.38 -8.82 -7.58
CA SER A 250 -1.07 -7.61 -8.06
C SER A 250 -1.67 -6.81 -6.89
N ALA A 251 -2.34 -7.47 -5.95
CA ALA A 251 -2.92 -6.79 -4.78
C ALA A 251 -1.84 -6.19 -3.87
N THR A 252 -0.73 -6.91 -3.71
CA THR A 252 0.44 -6.44 -2.96
C THR A 252 1.05 -5.22 -3.62
N ALA A 253 1.25 -5.25 -4.95
CA ALA A 253 1.76 -4.12 -5.72
C ALA A 253 0.87 -2.88 -5.58
N GLU A 254 -0.45 -3.04 -5.73
CA GLU A 254 -1.41 -1.95 -5.59
C GLU A 254 -1.38 -1.31 -4.18
N ILE A 255 -1.27 -2.13 -3.13
CA ILE A 255 -1.13 -1.65 -1.75
C ILE A 255 0.20 -0.91 -1.58
N THR A 256 1.30 -1.45 -2.08
CA THR A 256 2.62 -0.81 -1.98
C THR A 256 2.69 0.53 -2.72
N GLU A 257 2.07 0.63 -3.89
CA GLU A 257 2.00 1.87 -4.66
C GLU A 257 1.16 2.92 -3.93
N LYS A 258 -0.03 2.54 -3.45
CA LYS A 258 -0.91 3.44 -2.66
C LYS A 258 -0.21 3.95 -1.40
N GLN A 259 0.45 3.08 -0.65
CA GLN A 259 1.16 3.46 0.57
C GLN A 259 2.36 4.35 0.28
N THR A 260 3.16 4.01 -0.73
CA THR A 260 4.29 4.85 -1.17
C THR A 260 3.81 6.25 -1.54
N ALA A 261 2.75 6.36 -2.34
CA ALA A 261 2.19 7.65 -2.76
C ALA A 261 1.68 8.49 -1.57
N LEU A 262 0.98 7.85 -0.61
CA LEU A 262 0.48 8.53 0.60
C LEU A 262 1.63 9.06 1.46
N ILE A 263 2.68 8.25 1.65
CA ILE A 263 3.83 8.61 2.46
C ILE A 263 4.63 9.72 1.77
N GLU A 264 4.87 9.63 0.47
CA GLU A 264 5.55 10.68 -0.31
C GLU A 264 4.77 11.99 -0.28
N ALA A 265 3.44 11.96 -0.43
CA ALA A 265 2.60 13.14 -0.30
C ALA A 265 2.73 13.79 1.10
N GLY A 266 2.75 12.97 2.16
CA GLY A 266 2.98 13.42 3.52
C GLY A 266 4.35 14.08 3.72
N PHE A 267 5.42 13.47 3.22
CA PHE A 267 6.77 14.04 3.26
C PHE A 267 6.87 15.35 2.49
N ASN A 268 6.34 15.41 1.26
CA ASN A 268 6.39 16.61 0.42
C ASN A 268 5.61 17.79 1.03
N SER A 269 4.44 17.51 1.62
CA SER A 269 3.70 18.54 2.37
C SER A 269 4.51 19.09 3.55
N SER A 270 5.25 18.22 4.25
CA SER A 270 6.04 18.61 5.42
C SER A 270 7.27 19.44 5.03
N ILE A 271 7.98 19.05 3.96
CA ILE A 271 9.10 19.80 3.40
C ILE A 271 8.66 21.19 2.94
N THR A 272 7.51 21.29 2.28
CA THR A 272 6.96 22.58 1.82
C THR A 272 6.69 23.52 2.99
N SER A 273 6.12 23.01 4.08
CA SER A 273 5.87 23.78 5.31
C SER A 273 7.17 24.27 5.95
N ILE A 274 8.19 23.40 6.03
CA ILE A 274 9.51 23.76 6.57
C ILE A 274 10.18 24.84 5.71
N ASN A 275 10.16 24.68 4.39
CA ASN A 275 10.75 25.65 3.46
C ASN A 275 10.04 27.01 3.53
N ALA A 276 8.72 27.03 3.64
CA ALA A 276 7.95 28.27 3.83
C ALA A 276 8.35 29.01 5.11
N SER A 277 8.55 28.27 6.21
CA SER A 277 9.06 28.83 7.48
C SER A 277 10.47 29.41 7.33
N ILE A 278 11.38 28.72 6.64
CA ILE A 278 12.75 29.20 6.37
C ILE A 278 12.72 30.50 5.54
N ILE A 279 11.92 30.55 4.47
CA ILE A 279 11.77 31.75 3.63
C ILE A 279 11.23 32.92 4.46
N ALA A 280 10.23 32.69 5.31
CA ALA A 280 9.68 33.72 6.19
C ALA A 280 10.75 34.29 7.14
N ILE A 281 11.58 33.43 7.75
CA ILE A 281 12.68 33.86 8.62
C ILE A 281 13.70 34.70 7.83
N LEU A 282 14.07 34.28 6.61
CA LEU A 282 15.01 35.02 5.76
C LEU A 282 14.49 36.43 5.40
N ILE A 283 13.19 36.55 5.12
CA ILE A 283 12.55 37.85 4.85
C ILE A 283 12.61 38.76 6.08
N ILE A 284 12.32 38.24 7.28
CA ILE A 284 12.40 39.01 8.53
C ILE A 284 13.83 39.49 8.78
N VAL A 285 14.84 38.64 8.59
CA VAL A 285 16.25 39.00 8.75
C VAL A 285 16.67 40.07 7.73
N LEU A 286 16.24 39.96 6.47
CA LEU A 286 16.52 40.98 5.44
C LEU A 286 15.94 42.35 5.81
N ILE A 287 14.69 42.39 6.30
CA ILE A 287 14.05 43.64 6.75
C ILE A 287 14.84 44.28 7.89
N MET A 288 15.27 43.48 8.89
CA MET A 288 16.08 43.96 10.02
C MET A 288 17.41 44.56 9.56
N VAL A 289 18.09 43.92 8.59
CA VAL A 289 19.35 44.43 8.02
C VAL A 289 19.14 45.76 7.28
N ILE A 290 18.07 45.88 6.48
CA ILE A 290 17.76 47.13 5.76
C ILE A 290 17.49 48.27 6.76
N ILE A 291 16.64 48.04 7.76
CA ILE A 291 16.35 49.05 8.80
C ILE A 291 17.63 49.43 9.55
N TYR A 292 18.45 48.44 9.92
CA TYR A 292 19.73 48.65 10.58
C TYR A 292 20.67 49.53 9.74
N LEU A 293 20.79 49.27 8.44
CA LEU A 293 21.62 50.06 7.53
C LEU A 293 21.11 51.51 7.39
N ILE A 294 19.80 51.71 7.30
CA ILE A 294 19.19 53.06 7.27
C ILE A 294 19.47 53.82 8.56
N LEU A 295 19.27 53.18 9.72
CA LEU A 295 19.55 53.79 11.02
C LEU A 295 21.03 54.10 11.20
N ARG A 296 21.92 53.19 10.81
CA ARG A 296 23.37 53.39 10.85
C ARG A 296 23.81 54.53 9.95
N TYR A 297 23.26 54.61 8.74
CA TYR A 297 23.51 55.71 7.81
C TYR A 297 23.06 57.05 8.40
N ARG A 298 21.85 57.11 8.98
CA ARG A 298 21.33 58.31 9.66
C ARG A 298 22.21 58.74 10.84
N ARG A 299 22.66 57.80 11.68
CA ARG A 299 23.58 58.11 12.80
C ARG A 299 24.89 58.69 12.28
N LYS A 300 25.51 58.09 11.26
CA LYS A 300 26.74 58.63 10.65
C LYS A 300 26.53 60.04 10.08
N LYS A 301 25.42 60.29 9.38
CA LYS A 301 25.10 61.62 8.83
C LYS A 301 24.90 62.66 9.95
N LYS A 302 24.22 62.29 11.04
CA LYS A 302 24.03 63.16 12.21
C LYS A 302 25.37 63.52 12.87
N MET A 303 26.28 62.56 13.00
CA MET A 303 27.62 62.78 13.56
C MET A 303 28.47 63.70 12.66
N LYS A 304 28.43 63.52 11.34
CA LYS A 304 29.13 64.43 10.40
C LYS A 304 28.63 65.86 10.48
N LYS A 305 27.31 66.06 10.60
CA LYS A 305 26.72 67.40 10.81
C LYS A 305 27.19 68.02 12.12
N LYS A 306 27.19 67.27 13.23
CA LYS A 306 27.68 67.76 14.54
C LYS A 306 29.14 68.22 14.49
N LEU A 307 30.01 67.48 13.80
CA LEU A 307 31.42 67.85 13.60
C LEU A 307 31.59 69.16 12.83
N GLN A 308 30.73 69.45 11.85
CA GLN A 308 30.76 70.73 11.12
C GLN A 308 30.29 71.90 12.00
N TYR A 309 29.27 71.71 12.84
CA TYR A 309 28.81 72.77 13.76
C TYR A 309 29.82 73.09 14.86
N ILE A 310 30.55 72.09 15.38
CA ILE A 310 31.61 72.33 16.39
C ILE A 310 32.72 73.18 15.80
N LYS A 311 33.14 72.90 14.55
CA LYS A 311 34.19 73.69 13.87
C LYS A 311 33.83 75.15 13.64
N LEU A 312 32.54 75.46 13.40
CA LEU A 312 32.07 76.84 13.18
C LEU A 312 31.96 77.68 14.47
N LEU A 313 32.01 77.06 15.65
CA LEU A 313 31.96 77.76 16.94
C LEU A 313 33.34 78.04 17.53
N GLU A 314 34.39 77.51 16.90
CA GLU A 314 35.79 77.64 17.33
C GLU A 314 36.55 78.74 16.54
N GLU A 315 35.92 79.31 15.50
CA GLU A 315 36.31 80.55 14.82
C GLU A 315 35.50 81.73 15.39
#